data_AF-A0A2S6UR33-F1
#
_entry.id   AF-A0A2S6UR33-F1
#
_cell.length_a   1.000
_cell.length_b   1.000
_cell.length_c   1.000
_cell.angle_alpha   90.00
_cell.angle_beta   90.00
_cell.angle_gamma   90.00
#
_symmetry.space_group_name_H-M   'P 1'
#
loop_
_entity.id
_entity.type
_entity.pdbx_description
1 polymer ?
#
loop_
_entity_poly.entity_id
_entity_poly.type
_entity_poly.pdbx_seq_one_letter_code
_entity_poly.pdbx_strand_id
1 'polypeptide(L)' 'MEDDDIENEKKQEYFCVNLANLSKDELTQYIVFLEKEIKRTKAEISNKSSALGAANLLFKKEI' A
#
# COMPACT_ATOMS: atom_id res chain seq x y z
N MET A 1 7.24 19.94 -6.57
CA MET A 1 6.63 18.59 -6.61
C MET A 1 7.57 17.70 -5.83
N GLU A 2 7.45 17.66 -4.52
CA GLU A 2 8.39 16.94 -3.62
C GLU A 2 7.67 16.23 -2.46
N ASP A 3 6.35 16.03 -2.55
CA ASP A 3 5.56 15.45 -1.45
C ASP A 3 5.36 13.92 -1.54
N ASP A 4 5.73 13.28 -2.65
CA ASP A 4 5.44 11.85 -2.88
C ASP A 4 6.48 10.88 -2.27
N ASP A 5 7.72 11.33 -2.00
CA ASP A 5 8.79 10.43 -1.54
C ASP A 5 8.83 10.25 -0.01
N ILE A 6 8.33 11.23 0.76
CA ILE A 6 8.35 11.19 2.24
C ILE A 6 7.39 10.13 2.80
N GLU A 7 6.35 9.77 2.04
CA GLU A 7 5.36 8.78 2.46
C GLU A 7 5.85 7.33 2.33
N ASN A 8 6.93 7.09 1.57
CA ASN A 8 7.36 5.73 1.21
C ASN A 8 8.29 5.11 2.25
N GLU A 9 9.15 5.91 2.90
CA GLU A 9 10.10 5.43 3.92
C GLU A 9 9.39 4.90 5.18
N LYS A 10 8.28 5.52 5.60
CA LYS A 10 7.48 5.04 6.75
C LYS A 10 6.75 3.73 6.47
N LYS A 11 6.51 3.35 5.20
CA LYS A 11 5.73 2.16 4.84
C LYS A 11 6.53 0.85 5.00
N GLN A 12 7.86 0.90 5.02
CA GLN A 12 8.69 -0.32 5.11
C GLN A 12 8.97 -0.79 6.54
N GLU A 13 8.93 0.09 7.54
CA GLU A 13 9.22 -0.29 8.94
C GLU A 13 8.20 -1.28 9.53
N TYR A 14 6.96 -1.31 9.02
CA TYR A 14 5.91 -2.20 9.50
C TYR A 14 6.21 -3.69 9.30
N PHE A 15 7.10 -4.06 8.38
CA PHE A 15 7.39 -5.48 8.12
C PHE A 15 8.51 -6.07 8.99
N CYS A 16 9.19 -5.26 9.80
CA CYS A 16 10.30 -5.68 10.66
C CYS A 16 9.90 -5.91 12.12
N VAL A 17 8.62 -6.19 12.40
CA VAL A 17 8.15 -6.45 13.77
C VAL A 17 8.53 -7.86 14.21
N ASN A 18 9.25 -7.99 15.33
CA ASN A 18 9.51 -9.28 15.95
C ASN A 18 8.24 -9.79 16.67
N LEU A 19 7.53 -10.69 16.01
CA LEU A 19 6.25 -11.24 16.48
C LEU A 19 6.38 -12.14 17.72
N ALA A 20 7.57 -12.68 18.00
CA ALA A 20 7.77 -13.63 19.10
C ALA A 20 7.57 -13.00 20.49
N ASN A 21 7.66 -11.68 20.58
CA ASN A 21 7.54 -10.93 21.84
C ASN A 21 6.13 -10.35 22.08
N LEU A 22 5.19 -10.57 21.15
CA LEU A 22 3.83 -10.07 21.28
C LEU A 22 2.94 -11.08 22.01
N SER A 23 2.07 -10.57 22.88
CA SER A 23 0.99 -11.34 23.48
C SER A 23 -0.06 -11.74 22.43
N LYS A 24 -0.93 -12.70 22.79
CA LYS A 24 -2.03 -13.13 21.92
C LYS A 24 -2.95 -11.97 21.49
N ASP A 25 -3.23 -11.05 22.40
CA ASP A 25 -4.12 -9.92 22.13
C ASP A 25 -3.44 -8.91 21.20
N GLU A 26 -2.14 -8.64 21.41
CA GLU A 26 -1.34 -7.80 20.51
C GLU A 26 -1.22 -8.43 19.12
N LEU A 27 -1.02 -9.74 19.02
CA LEU A 27 -1.03 -10.46 17.74
C LEU A 27 -2.39 -10.35 17.04
N THR A 28 -3.48 -10.41 17.80
CA THR A 28 -4.84 -10.25 17.26
C THR A 28 -5.04 -8.84 16.71
N GLN A 29 -4.61 -7.81 17.44
CA GLN A 29 -4.65 -6.43 16.96
C GLN A 29 -3.76 -6.22 15.74
N TYR A 30 -2.59 -6.86 15.72
CA TYR A 30 -1.65 -6.80 14.61
C TYR A 30 -2.21 -7.44 13.33
N ILE A 31 -2.94 -8.56 13.45
CA ILE A 31 -3.67 -9.15 12.32
C ILE A 31 -4.68 -8.14 11.74
N VAL A 32 -5.50 -7.52 12.59
CA VAL A 32 -6.49 -6.52 12.14
C VAL A 32 -5.81 -5.33 11.46
N PHE A 33 -4.64 -4.91 11.96
CA PHE A 33 -3.83 -3.89 11.30
C PHE A 33 -3.36 -4.33 9.91
N LEU A 34 -2.77 -5.51 9.79
CA LEU A 34 -2.30 -6.05 8.50
C LEU A 34 -3.43 -6.21 7.49
N GLU A 35 -4.62 -6.64 7.91
CA GLU A 35 -5.80 -6.75 7.04
C GLU A 35 -6.22 -5.39 6.46
N LYS A 36 -6.18 -4.33 7.27
CA LYS A 36 -6.45 -2.96 6.82
C LYS A 36 -5.40 -2.50 5.81
N GLU A 37 -4.14 -2.78 6.06
CA GLU A 37 -3.04 -2.40 5.15
C GLU A 37 -3.12 -3.15 3.81
N ILE A 38 -3.47 -4.44 3.81
CA ILE A 38 -3.73 -5.20 2.59
C ILE A 38 -4.87 -4.56 1.79
N LYS A 39 -5.97 -4.20 2.46
CA LYS A 39 -7.11 -3.54 1.81
C LYS A 39 -6.71 -2.19 1.20
N ARG A 40 -5.98 -1.36 1.95
CA ARG A 40 -5.46 -0.06 1.49
C ARG A 40 -4.58 -0.22 0.26
N THR A 41 -3.61 -1.14 0.33
CA THR A 41 -2.66 -1.42 -0.76
C THR A 41 -3.36 -1.91 -2.02
N LYS A 42 -4.36 -2.80 -1.89
CA LYS A 42 -5.17 -3.26 -3.03
C LYS A 42 -5.92 -2.11 -3.71
N ALA A 43 -6.49 -1.18 -2.93
CA ALA A 43 -7.16 -0.02 -3.47
C ALA A 43 -6.17 0.91 -4.21
N GLU A 44 -4.98 1.12 -3.64
CA GLU A 44 -3.93 1.91 -4.28
C GLU A 44 -3.46 1.30 -5.60
N ILE A 45 -3.22 -0.02 -5.62
CA ILE A 45 -2.89 -0.75 -6.85
C ILE A 45 -3.99 -0.58 -7.90
N SER A 46 -5.25 -0.79 -7.51
CA SER A 46 -6.39 -0.62 -8.43
C SER A 46 -6.43 0.78 -9.01
N ASN A 47 -6.27 1.81 -8.19
CA ASN A 47 -6.29 3.21 -8.63
C ASN A 47 -5.14 3.50 -9.61
N LYS A 48 -3.92 3.05 -9.28
CA LYS A 48 -2.75 3.23 -10.16
C LYS A 48 -2.92 2.46 -11.47
N SER A 49 -3.45 1.24 -11.44
CA SER A 49 -3.75 0.46 -12.66
C SER A 49 -4.81 1.14 -13.53
N SER A 50 -5.87 1.69 -12.94
CA SER A 50 -6.89 2.46 -13.68
C SER A 50 -6.30 3.72 -14.29
N ALA A 51 -5.48 4.47 -13.55
CA ALA A 51 -4.79 5.66 -14.05
C ALA A 51 -3.85 5.33 -15.22
N LEU A 52 -3.08 4.25 -15.11
CA LEU A 52 -2.22 3.75 -16.18
C LEU A 52 -3.02 3.36 -17.43
N GLY A 53 -4.16 2.67 -17.24
CA GLY A 53 -5.08 2.32 -18.33
C GLY A 53 -5.63 3.56 -19.06
N ALA A 54 -6.07 4.57 -18.31
CA ALA A 54 -6.56 5.82 -18.87
C ALA A 54 -5.47 6.59 -19.62
N ALA A 55 -4.25 6.69 -19.05
CA ALA A 55 -3.11 7.30 -19.72
C ALA A 55 -2.77 6.59 -21.03
N ASN A 56 -2.70 5.25 -21.02
CA ASN A 56 -2.43 4.45 -22.22
C ASN A 56 -3.47 4.66 -23.33
N LEU A 57 -4.75 4.90 -22.98
CA LEU A 57 -5.80 5.19 -23.97
C LEU A 57 -5.64 6.58 -24.60
N LEU A 58 -5.13 7.57 -23.86
CA LEU A 58 -4.83 8.89 -24.40
C LEU A 58 -3.69 8.81 -25.42
N PHE A 59 -2.60 8.11 -25.07
CA PHE A 59 -1.43 8.00 -25.96
C PHE A 59 -1.63 7.04 -27.15
N LYS A 60 -2.55 6.07 -27.07
CA LYS A 60 -2.90 5.20 -28.21
C LYS A 60 -3.85 5.86 -29.22
N LYS A 61 -4.45 7.01 -28.89
CA LYS A 61 -5.40 7.72 -29.76
C LYS A 61 -4.73 8.67 -30.78
N GLU A 62 -3.41 8.83 -30.72
CA GLU A 62 -2.63 9.72 -31.61
C GLU A 62 -1.93 9.00 -32.79
N ILE A 63 -2.53 7.95 -33.36
CA ILE A 63 -2.11 7.37 -34.65
C ILE A 63 -3.34 7.16 -35.54
#